data_AF-A0A4D4LR45-F1
#
_entry.id   AF-A0A4D4LR45-F1
#
_cell.length_a   1.000
_cell.length_b   1.000
_cell.length_c   1.000
_cell.angle_alpha   90.00
_cell.angle_beta   90.00
_cell.angle_gamma   90.00
#
_symmetry.space_group_name_H-M   'P 1'
#
loop_
_entity.id
_entity.type
_entity.pdbx_description
1 polymer ?
#
loop_
_entity_poly.entity_id
_entity_poly.type
_entity_poly.pdbx_seq_one_letter_code
_entity_poly.pdbx_strand_id
1 'polypeptide(L)'
;MLINHSSGLAEYLPYAYPSLRAFPALADTGPQSLDDNRLTRFHPTELIEMGVTAPAVGAPGGTPGVYSNTNYLLLGELLEQVTGTTAERYITRNVIERAGLRDTELPADPYVDGPHSQIYEAWFGMIDPPRDYSVYDIGGRRSAGAGAGAEAGALRPPLSPPARPAPLTPASLRPAVLCRTKITAGGPVLARDPARGTVGAITTTA
;
A
#
# COMPACT_ATOMS: atom_id res chain seq x y z
N MET A 1 12.37 1.59 17.34
CA MET A 1 12.38 2.91 16.69
C MET A 1 11.79 2.84 15.30
N LEU A 2 12.31 2.00 14.40
CA LEU A 2 11.73 1.83 13.06
C LEU A 2 10.29 1.26 13.12
N ILE A 3 10.09 0.13 13.81
CA ILE A 3 8.79 -0.58 13.88
C ILE A 3 7.67 0.27 14.50
N ASN A 4 8.01 1.16 15.44
CA ASN A 4 7.06 2.02 16.14
C ASN A 4 7.07 3.48 15.64
N HIS A 5 7.69 3.74 14.47
CA HIS A 5 7.70 5.06 13.82
C HIS A 5 8.26 6.20 14.69
N SER A 6 9.18 5.87 15.60
CA SER A 6 9.85 6.83 16.49
C SER A 6 11.28 7.12 16.05
N SER A 7 11.63 6.91 14.78
CA SER A 7 12.98 7.09 14.25
C SER A 7 13.34 8.54 13.96
N GLY A 8 12.35 9.38 13.64
CA GLY A 8 12.55 10.74 13.15
C GLY A 8 12.85 10.84 11.65
N LEU A 9 12.89 9.72 10.93
CA LEU A 9 13.11 9.69 9.48
C LEU A 9 11.90 10.25 8.73
N ALA A 10 12.17 11.02 7.67
CA ALA A 10 11.11 11.56 6.85
C ALA A 10 10.41 10.46 6.02
N GLU A 11 9.19 10.75 5.58
CA GLU A 11 8.49 9.98 4.56
C GLU A 11 9.11 10.30 3.19
N TYR A 12 9.39 9.28 2.37
CA TYR A 12 10.00 9.48 1.05
C TYR A 12 8.95 9.82 -0.03
N LEU A 13 7.67 9.47 0.18
CA LEU A 13 6.61 9.67 -0.81
C LEU A 13 6.55 11.10 -1.40
N PRO A 14 6.67 12.20 -0.61
CA PRO A 14 6.72 13.56 -1.15
C PRO A 14 7.86 13.85 -2.13
N TYR A 15 8.90 13.02 -2.15
CA TYR A 15 10.08 13.15 -3.00
C TYR A 15 9.98 12.23 -4.22
N ALA A 16 9.50 11.00 -4.05
CA ALA A 16 9.22 10.08 -5.16
C ALA A 16 8.00 10.52 -5.99
N TYR A 17 7.03 11.18 -5.35
CA TYR A 17 5.79 11.64 -5.97
C TYR A 17 5.57 13.15 -5.73
N PRO A 18 6.29 14.02 -6.47
CA PRO A 18 6.32 15.47 -6.19
C PRO A 18 4.95 16.14 -6.21
N SER A 19 4.00 15.67 -7.03
CA SER A 19 2.64 16.24 -7.06
C SER A 19 1.81 15.94 -5.81
N LEU A 20 2.20 14.92 -5.03
CA LEU A 20 1.53 14.56 -3.76
C LEU A 20 2.12 15.31 -2.57
N ARG A 21 3.27 15.98 -2.74
CA ARG A 21 4.07 16.59 -1.66
C ARG A 21 3.31 17.56 -0.78
N ALA A 22 2.39 18.33 -1.35
CA ALA A 22 1.65 19.34 -0.59
C ALA A 22 0.53 18.76 0.27
N PHE A 23 0.18 17.47 0.12
CA PHE A 23 -0.82 16.82 0.96
C PHE A 23 -0.48 17.01 2.46
N PRO A 24 -1.43 17.43 3.31
CA PRO A 24 -2.88 17.47 3.11
C PRO A 24 -3.46 18.79 2.54
N ALA A 25 -2.64 19.75 2.10
CA ALA A 25 -3.13 20.95 1.44
C ALA A 25 -3.67 20.62 0.04
N LEU A 26 -4.98 20.32 -0.04
CA LEU A 26 -5.64 19.85 -1.26
C LEU A 26 -5.57 20.85 -2.43
N ALA A 27 -5.42 22.14 -2.15
CA ALA A 27 -5.29 23.17 -3.19
C ALA A 27 -3.95 23.11 -3.95
N ASP A 28 -2.92 22.53 -3.33
CA ASP A 28 -1.54 22.58 -3.79
C ASP A 28 -1.00 21.18 -4.18
N THR A 29 -1.84 20.15 -4.12
CA THR A 29 -1.51 18.77 -4.50
C THR A 29 -2.27 18.36 -5.75
N GLY A 30 -1.78 17.36 -6.47
CA GLY A 30 -2.46 16.80 -7.62
C GLY A 30 -2.04 15.36 -7.92
N PRO A 31 -2.82 14.67 -8.78
CA PRO A 31 -2.65 13.23 -9.05
C PRO A 31 -1.53 12.88 -10.03
N GLN A 32 -0.85 13.87 -10.63
CA GLN A 32 0.02 13.68 -11.80
C GLN A 32 1.08 12.60 -11.57
N SER A 33 1.70 12.58 -10.39
CA SER A 33 2.74 11.60 -10.05
C SER A 33 2.23 10.16 -10.01
N LEU A 34 0.91 9.93 -9.84
CA LEU A 34 0.32 8.59 -9.92
C LEU A 34 0.34 8.07 -11.36
N ASP A 35 0.07 8.94 -12.33
CA ASP A 35 0.13 8.60 -13.75
C ASP A 35 1.60 8.51 -14.21
N ASP A 36 2.44 9.48 -13.83
CA ASP A 36 3.85 9.55 -14.24
C ASP A 36 4.67 8.35 -13.73
N ASN A 37 4.36 7.85 -12.53
CA ASN A 37 5.09 6.75 -11.90
C ASN A 37 4.39 5.40 -12.00
N ARG A 38 3.31 5.30 -12.79
CA ARG A 38 2.49 4.09 -12.87
C ARG A 38 3.29 2.82 -13.17
N LEU A 39 4.32 2.90 -14.01
CA LEU A 39 5.21 1.79 -14.35
C LEU A 39 6.66 2.05 -13.93
N THR A 40 6.88 3.06 -13.08
CA THR A 40 8.21 3.39 -12.58
C THR A 40 8.60 2.40 -11.51
N ARG A 41 9.77 1.81 -11.68
CA ARG A 41 10.36 0.90 -10.71
C ARG A 41 11.41 1.62 -9.90
N PHE A 42 11.14 1.82 -8.62
CA PHE A 42 12.10 2.39 -7.69
C PHE A 42 12.96 1.30 -7.07
N HIS A 43 14.26 1.57 -6.93
CA HIS A 43 15.10 0.73 -6.09
C HIS A 43 14.87 1.09 -4.61
N PRO A 44 14.73 0.13 -3.69
CA PRO A 44 14.47 0.47 -2.28
C PRO A 44 15.52 1.37 -1.66
N THR A 45 16.79 1.24 -2.06
CA THR A 45 17.85 2.14 -1.60
C THR A 45 17.68 3.58 -2.08
N GLU A 46 17.09 3.81 -3.26
CA GLU A 46 16.80 5.17 -3.75
C GLU A 46 15.70 5.82 -2.90
N LEU A 47 14.65 5.08 -2.58
CA LEU A 47 13.58 5.55 -1.70
C LEU A 47 14.08 5.78 -0.26
N ILE A 48 14.96 4.89 0.23
CA ILE A 48 15.64 5.08 1.52
C ILE A 48 16.49 6.35 1.48
N GLU A 49 17.26 6.58 0.43
CA GLU A 49 18.09 7.76 0.28
C GLU A 49 17.24 9.03 0.29
N MET A 50 16.11 9.06 -0.44
CA MET A 50 15.17 10.17 -0.40
C MET A 50 14.66 10.46 1.02
N GLY A 51 14.27 9.42 1.77
CA GLY A 51 13.76 9.58 3.13
C GLY A 51 14.83 9.95 4.18
N VAL A 52 16.07 9.49 4.01
CA VAL A 52 17.19 9.77 4.94
C VAL A 52 17.84 11.13 4.67
N THR A 53 17.87 11.59 3.42
CA THR A 53 18.41 12.90 3.04
C THR A 53 17.43 14.05 3.25
N ALA A 54 16.13 13.74 3.32
CA ALA A 54 15.09 14.68 3.67
C ALA A 54 15.22 15.21 5.11
N PRO A 55 14.68 16.42 5.41
CA PRO A 55 14.69 16.96 6.76
C PRO A 55 14.00 16.02 7.75
N ALA A 56 14.69 15.71 8.86
CA ALA A 56 14.14 14.87 9.91
C ALA A 56 12.85 15.48 10.47
N VAL A 57 11.85 14.62 10.71
CA VAL A 57 10.53 15.02 11.23
C VAL A 57 10.47 14.97 12.76
N GLY A 58 11.55 14.56 13.42
CA GLY A 58 11.67 14.53 14.86
C GLY A 58 13.01 13.98 15.33
N ALA A 59 13.26 14.05 16.63
CA ALA A 59 14.43 13.41 17.23
C ALA A 59 14.20 11.88 17.32
N PRO A 60 15.25 11.07 17.15
CA PRO A 60 15.18 9.64 17.41
C PRO A 60 14.67 9.37 18.83
N GLY A 61 13.57 8.62 18.95
CA GLY A 61 12.95 8.21 20.21
C GLY A 61 11.77 9.08 20.60
N GLY A 62 11.45 10.11 19.79
CA GLY A 62 10.30 10.98 20.00
C GLY A 62 8.99 10.22 20.10
N THR A 63 8.13 10.64 21.04
CA THR A 63 6.77 10.13 21.20
C THR A 63 5.79 11.31 21.21
N PRO A 64 4.64 11.23 20.51
CA PRO A 64 4.25 10.14 19.62
C PRO A 64 5.16 10.04 18.38
N GLY A 65 5.28 8.82 17.82
CA GLY A 65 6.02 8.61 16.58
C GLY A 65 5.31 9.26 15.38
N VAL A 66 6.07 9.54 14.33
CA VAL A 66 5.57 10.05 13.05
C VAL A 66 5.75 8.97 12.00
N TYR A 67 4.64 8.57 11.37
CA TYR A 67 4.65 7.48 10.38
C TYR A 67 5.60 7.80 9.22
N SER A 68 6.41 6.83 8.84
CA SER A 68 7.31 6.93 7.68
C SER A 68 7.52 5.54 7.06
N ASN A 69 7.20 5.39 5.78
CA ASN A 69 7.46 4.17 5.00
C ASN A 69 8.98 3.90 4.85
N THR A 70 9.82 4.93 4.93
CA THR A 70 11.29 4.79 4.97
C THR A 70 11.73 3.82 6.07
N ASN A 71 11.02 3.78 7.21
CA ASN A 71 11.29 2.82 8.28
C ASN A 71 11.11 1.37 7.84
N TYR A 72 10.09 1.08 7.03
CA TYR A 72 9.82 -0.28 6.55
C TYR A 72 10.78 -0.70 5.45
N LEU A 73 11.20 0.22 4.58
CA LEU A 73 12.26 -0.07 3.61
C LEU A 73 13.57 -0.45 4.31
N LEU A 74 13.96 0.31 5.34
CA LEU A 74 15.13 -0.03 6.16
C LEU A 74 14.98 -1.37 6.90
N LEU A 75 13.78 -1.71 7.37
CA LEU A 75 13.51 -3.02 7.97
C LEU A 75 13.60 -4.15 6.94
N GLY A 76 13.20 -3.89 5.68
CA GLY A 76 13.39 -4.80 4.55
C GLY A 76 14.87 -5.09 4.32
N GLU A 77 15.70 -4.07 4.14
CA GLU A 77 17.15 -4.21 3.96
C GLU A 77 17.82 -4.93 5.16
N LEU A 78 17.41 -4.59 6.40
CA LEU A 78 17.92 -5.27 7.59
C LEU A 78 17.55 -6.75 7.62
N LEU A 79 16.31 -7.09 7.27
CA LEU A 79 15.85 -8.48 7.20
C LEU A 79 16.71 -9.26 6.21
N GLU A 80 16.99 -8.68 5.05
CA GLU A 80 17.82 -9.34 4.05
C GLU A 80 19.27 -9.51 4.50
N GLN A 81 19.84 -8.47 5.10
CA GLN A 81 21.22 -8.51 5.59
C GLN A 81 21.40 -9.59 6.67
N VAL A 82 20.44 -9.72 7.58
CA VAL A 82 20.51 -10.68 8.69
C VAL A 82 20.23 -12.11 8.22
N THR A 83 19.38 -12.29 7.21
CA THR A 83 18.93 -13.63 6.76
C THR A 83 19.69 -14.16 5.55
N GLY A 84 20.40 -13.30 4.81
CA GLY A 84 21.06 -13.65 3.55
C GLY A 84 20.07 -14.02 2.43
N THR A 85 18.79 -13.65 2.55
CA THR A 85 17.75 -13.94 1.57
C THR A 85 16.87 -12.72 1.33
N THR A 86 16.17 -12.66 0.20
CA THR A 86 15.33 -11.47 -0.08
C THR A 86 14.15 -11.41 0.88
N ALA A 87 13.70 -10.20 1.21
CA ALA A 87 12.62 -10.05 2.16
C ALA A 87 11.33 -10.70 1.63
N GLU A 88 11.05 -10.65 0.32
CA GLU A 88 9.89 -11.37 -0.24
C GLU A 88 10.03 -12.87 -0.05
N ARG A 89 11.19 -13.44 -0.38
CA ARG A 89 11.40 -14.88 -0.21
C ARG A 89 11.29 -15.29 1.25
N TYR A 90 11.82 -14.46 2.16
CA TYR A 90 11.75 -14.72 3.60
C TYR A 90 10.30 -14.67 4.09
N ILE A 91 9.56 -13.62 3.76
CA ILE A 91 8.17 -13.42 4.16
C ILE A 91 7.28 -14.51 3.55
N THR A 92 7.45 -14.82 2.26
CA THR A 92 6.69 -15.88 1.60
C THR A 92 6.87 -17.21 2.31
N ARG A 93 8.12 -17.63 2.57
CA ARG A 93 8.39 -18.93 3.19
C ARG A 93 8.02 -19.01 4.66
N ASN A 94 8.24 -17.93 5.43
CA ASN A 94 8.11 -17.97 6.89
C ASN A 94 6.75 -17.47 7.39
N VAL A 95 6.01 -16.72 6.58
CA VAL A 95 4.71 -16.15 6.94
C VAL A 95 3.62 -16.69 6.01
N ILE A 96 3.68 -16.39 4.71
CA ILE A 96 2.59 -16.68 3.76
C ILE A 96 2.33 -18.19 3.66
N GLU A 97 3.36 -18.97 3.30
CA GLU A 97 3.26 -20.42 3.12
C GLU A 97 2.91 -21.13 4.43
N ARG A 98 3.51 -20.71 5.55
CA ARG A 98 3.27 -21.31 6.87
C ARG A 98 1.88 -21.02 7.43
N ALA A 99 1.33 -19.86 7.14
CA ALA A 99 -0.04 -19.51 7.49
C ALA A 99 -1.07 -20.05 6.49
N GLY A 100 -0.63 -20.67 5.37
CA GLY A 100 -1.52 -21.22 4.35
C GLY A 100 -2.25 -20.14 3.54
N LEU A 101 -1.68 -18.94 3.42
CA LEU A 101 -2.27 -17.80 2.72
C LEU A 101 -2.12 -17.94 1.20
N ARG A 102 -2.98 -18.75 0.58
CA ARG A 102 -2.89 -19.12 -0.85
C ARG A 102 -3.13 -17.96 -1.83
N ASP A 103 -3.84 -16.93 -1.38
CA ASP A 103 -4.24 -15.77 -2.18
C ASP A 103 -3.42 -14.52 -1.81
N THR A 104 -2.26 -14.71 -1.19
CA THR A 104 -1.38 -13.62 -0.75
C THR A 104 -0.02 -13.75 -1.42
N GLU A 105 0.43 -12.66 -2.04
CA GLU A 105 1.73 -12.63 -2.73
C GLU A 105 2.43 -11.28 -2.56
N LEU A 106 3.74 -11.31 -2.78
CA LEU A 106 4.59 -10.13 -2.94
C LEU A 106 5.06 -10.13 -4.40
N PRO A 107 4.32 -9.45 -5.29
CA PRO A 107 4.57 -9.53 -6.73
C PRO A 107 5.84 -8.75 -7.11
N ALA A 108 6.59 -9.29 -8.07
CA ALA A 108 7.75 -8.61 -8.66
C ALA A 108 7.36 -7.73 -9.86
N ASP A 109 6.15 -7.91 -10.39
CA ASP A 109 5.64 -7.27 -11.60
C ASP A 109 4.44 -6.37 -11.28
N PRO A 110 4.10 -5.40 -12.16
CA PRO A 110 2.98 -4.48 -11.92
C PRO A 110 1.59 -5.13 -12.00
N TYR A 111 1.54 -6.43 -12.31
CA TYR A 111 0.32 -7.20 -12.49
C TYR A 111 -0.03 -7.97 -11.20
N VAL A 112 -1.33 -8.17 -10.97
CA VAL A 112 -1.83 -9.11 -9.96
C VAL A 112 -2.24 -10.39 -10.67
N ASP A 113 -1.71 -11.52 -10.23
CA ASP A 113 -2.03 -12.79 -10.86
C ASP A 113 -3.41 -13.29 -10.45
N GLY A 114 -4.14 -13.90 -11.39
CA GLY A 114 -5.45 -14.51 -11.13
C GLY A 114 -6.59 -13.50 -10.92
N PRO A 115 -7.79 -13.97 -10.54
CA PRO A 115 -8.96 -13.11 -10.40
C PRO A 115 -8.78 -12.04 -9.30
N HIS A 116 -8.94 -10.78 -9.67
CA HIS A 116 -8.90 -9.65 -8.75
C HIS A 116 -9.82 -8.53 -9.23
N SER A 117 -10.30 -7.71 -8.29
CA SER A 117 -11.03 -6.48 -8.62
C SER A 117 -10.10 -5.47 -9.27
N GLN A 118 -10.64 -4.67 -10.19
CA GLN A 118 -9.93 -3.50 -10.70
C GLN A 118 -9.66 -2.48 -9.59
N ILE A 119 -8.57 -1.74 -9.72
CA ILE A 119 -8.13 -0.74 -8.75
C ILE A 119 -8.39 0.64 -9.35
N TYR A 120 -9.40 1.36 -8.85
CA TYR A 120 -9.72 2.71 -9.32
C TYR A 120 -9.33 3.77 -8.29
N GLU A 121 -8.66 4.84 -8.74
CA GLU A 121 -8.30 6.00 -7.92
C GLU A 121 -8.91 7.27 -8.48
N ALA A 122 -9.46 8.10 -7.59
CA ALA A 122 -10.13 9.35 -7.90
C ALA A 122 -9.32 10.59 -7.45
N TRP A 123 -8.27 10.38 -6.66
CA TRP A 123 -7.43 11.37 -5.98
C TRP A 123 -8.22 12.59 -5.48
N PHE A 124 -8.97 12.41 -4.39
CA PHE A 124 -9.85 13.45 -3.82
C PHE A 124 -10.84 14.08 -4.81
N GLY A 125 -11.21 13.37 -5.89
CA GLY A 125 -12.11 13.85 -6.94
C GLY A 125 -11.41 14.66 -8.04
N MET A 126 -10.08 14.74 -8.04
CA MET A 126 -9.31 15.38 -9.11
C MET A 126 -9.18 14.50 -10.35
N ILE A 127 -9.50 13.21 -10.23
CA ILE A 127 -9.60 12.25 -11.34
C ILE A 127 -11.08 11.86 -11.47
N ASP A 128 -11.76 12.41 -12.49
CA ASP A 128 -13.18 12.16 -12.77
C ASP A 128 -13.39 11.89 -14.29
N PRO A 129 -13.88 10.70 -14.69
CA PRO A 129 -14.17 9.54 -13.83
C PRO A 129 -12.89 8.96 -13.20
N PRO A 130 -12.98 8.24 -12.06
CA PRO A 130 -11.84 7.56 -11.45
C PRO A 130 -11.07 6.71 -12.46
N ARG A 131 -9.73 6.76 -12.39
CA ARG A 131 -8.85 6.07 -13.35
C ARG A 131 -8.50 4.67 -12.85
N ASP A 132 -8.45 3.71 -13.77
CA ASP A 132 -7.99 2.35 -13.52
C ASP A 132 -6.45 2.30 -13.38
N TYR A 133 -5.98 1.84 -12.23
CA TYR A 133 -4.60 1.56 -11.82
C TYR A 133 -4.39 0.09 -11.42
N SER A 134 -5.17 -0.84 -11.99
CA SER A 134 -4.99 -2.30 -11.77
C SER A 134 -3.60 -2.79 -12.16
N VAL A 135 -3.01 -2.13 -13.16
CA VAL A 135 -1.60 -2.28 -13.54
C VAL A 135 -0.84 -1.08 -13.00
N TYR A 136 -0.05 -1.31 -11.95
CA TYR A 136 0.77 -0.30 -11.28
C TYR A 136 2.00 -0.99 -10.70
N ASP A 137 3.19 -0.47 -10.97
CA ASP A 137 4.43 -1.00 -10.39
C ASP A 137 4.51 -0.57 -8.92
N ILE A 138 4.24 -1.53 -8.04
CA ILE A 138 4.31 -1.40 -6.59
C ILE A 138 5.57 -2.13 -6.06
N GLY A 139 6.36 -2.74 -6.96
CA GLY A 139 7.36 -3.76 -6.63
C GLY A 139 8.79 -3.30 -6.91
N GLY A 140 9.51 -2.90 -5.86
CA GLY A 140 10.96 -2.74 -5.95
C GLY A 140 11.71 -4.08 -5.94
N ARG A 141 12.13 -4.61 -7.12
CA ARG A 141 13.27 -5.56 -7.42
C ARG A 141 13.15 -6.19 -8.84
N ARG A 142 14.16 -6.41 -9.70
CA ARG A 142 15.61 -6.68 -9.50
C ARG A 142 16.45 -6.50 -10.80
N SER A 143 17.71 -6.05 -10.68
CA SER A 143 18.88 -6.65 -11.34
C SER A 143 19.77 -7.28 -10.25
N ALA A 144 20.54 -8.33 -10.54
CA ALA A 144 21.09 -9.29 -9.56
C ALA A 144 21.87 -8.69 -8.34
N GLY A 145 21.16 -8.30 -7.27
CA GLY A 145 21.72 -7.89 -5.97
C GLY A 145 20.83 -6.81 -5.33
N ALA A 146 20.62 -6.80 -4.00
CA ALA A 146 19.99 -5.72 -3.19
C ALA A 146 18.46 -5.46 -3.27
N GLY A 147 17.89 -5.03 -2.12
CA GLY A 147 16.65 -5.41 -1.41
C GLY A 147 15.26 -5.17 -1.96
N ALA A 148 14.24 -5.71 -1.25
CA ALA A 148 12.80 -5.62 -1.51
C ALA A 148 12.17 -4.37 -0.87
N GLY A 149 11.33 -3.66 -1.64
CA GLY A 149 10.49 -2.58 -1.14
C GLY A 149 9.01 -2.92 -1.34
N ALA A 150 8.25 -2.96 -0.25
CA ALA A 150 6.80 -3.09 -0.27
C ALA A 150 6.18 -1.69 -0.17
N GLU A 151 5.57 -1.20 -1.25
CA GLU A 151 4.75 0.02 -1.22
C GLU A 151 3.26 -0.31 -1.07
N ALA A 152 2.53 0.58 -0.41
CA ALA A 152 1.12 0.44 -0.09
C ALA A 152 0.26 1.41 -0.89
N GLY A 153 -0.62 0.87 -1.74
CA GLY A 153 -1.85 1.58 -2.10
C GLY A 153 -2.77 1.65 -0.87
N ALA A 154 -3.15 2.84 -0.46
CA ALA A 154 -4.05 3.06 0.67
C ALA A 154 -5.46 2.52 0.35
N LEU A 155 -5.85 1.40 0.96
CA LEU A 155 -7.24 0.95 0.94
C LEU A 155 -8.05 1.76 1.97
N ARG A 156 -9.10 2.45 1.50
CA ARG A 156 -10.09 3.18 2.32
C ARG A 156 -10.65 2.33 3.48
N PRO A 157 -10.94 2.93 4.66
CA PRO A 157 -11.77 2.27 5.66
C PRO A 157 -13.25 2.19 5.20
N PRO A 158 -14.03 1.21 5.68
CA PRO A 158 -15.43 1.04 5.30
C PRO A 158 -16.29 2.22 5.76
N LEU A 159 -17.17 2.67 4.87
CA LEU A 159 -18.19 3.69 5.16
C LEU A 159 -19.28 3.08 6.04
N SER A 160 -19.31 3.45 7.31
CA SER A 160 -20.52 3.43 8.14
C SER A 160 -20.84 4.86 8.59
N PRO A 161 -22.12 5.29 8.59
CA PRO A 161 -22.51 6.65 8.95
C PRO A 161 -22.26 6.94 10.43
N PRO A 162 -22.16 8.23 10.84
CA PRO A 162 -21.57 8.61 12.12
C PRO A 162 -22.48 8.24 13.30
N ALA A 163 -21.98 7.38 14.18
CA ALA A 163 -22.36 7.39 15.59
C ALA A 163 -21.39 8.30 16.35
N ARG A 164 -21.92 9.08 17.30
CA ARG A 164 -21.27 10.15 18.08
C ARG A 164 -19.85 9.80 18.58
N PRO A 165 -18.94 10.79 18.72
CA PRO A 165 -17.55 10.52 19.07
C PRO A 165 -17.44 10.05 20.53
N ALA A 166 -16.97 8.83 20.72
CA ALA A 166 -16.31 8.41 21.95
C ALA A 166 -14.79 8.60 21.76
N PRO A 167 -14.05 9.05 22.79
CA PRO A 167 -12.62 9.31 22.66
C PRO A 167 -11.86 7.99 22.43
N LEU A 168 -11.19 7.88 21.29
CA LEU A 168 -10.33 6.75 20.96
C LEU A 168 -9.01 6.91 21.73
N THR A 169 -8.75 6.00 22.66
CA THR A 169 -7.45 5.83 23.30
C THR A 169 -6.47 5.11 22.36
N PRO A 170 -5.18 5.48 22.35
CA PRO A 170 -4.20 4.95 21.40
C PRO A 170 -3.63 3.62 21.91
N ALA A 171 -4.33 2.52 21.66
CA ALA A 171 -3.80 1.19 21.96
C ALA A 171 -4.35 0.15 20.98
N SER A 172 -3.69 -0.02 19.84
CA SER A 172 -3.54 -1.29 19.08
C SER A 172 -3.20 -1.08 17.60
N LEU A 173 -2.07 -0.42 17.30
CA LEU A 173 -1.48 -0.52 15.97
C LEU A 173 -0.42 -1.62 15.99
N ARG A 174 -0.78 -2.81 15.50
CA ARG A 174 0.17 -3.89 15.20
C ARG A 174 0.96 -3.53 13.95
N PRO A 175 2.25 -3.91 13.84
CA PRO A 175 3.07 -3.57 12.69
C PRO A 175 2.54 -4.27 11.43
N ALA A 176 2.20 -3.48 10.40
CA ALA A 176 1.77 -3.97 9.11
C ALA A 176 3.01 -4.27 8.25
N VAL A 177 3.19 -5.53 7.87
CA VAL A 177 3.97 -5.93 6.70
C VAL A 177 2.95 -6.09 5.59
N LEU A 178 2.94 -5.20 4.60
CA LEU A 178 1.89 -5.19 3.60
C LEU A 178 2.16 -6.24 2.51
N CYS A 179 1.23 -7.17 2.35
CA CYS A 179 1.18 -8.12 1.25
C CYS A 179 -0.05 -7.82 0.38
N ARG A 180 0.01 -8.04 -0.94
CA ARG A 180 -1.22 -8.01 -1.74
C ARG A 180 -2.01 -9.27 -1.43
N THR A 181 -3.22 -9.09 -0.90
CA THR A 181 -4.19 -10.18 -0.76
C THR A 181 -5.19 -10.05 -1.89
N LYS A 182 -5.37 -11.10 -2.68
CA LYS A 182 -6.37 -11.14 -3.75
C LYS A 182 -7.73 -11.13 -3.08
N ILE A 183 -8.45 -10.03 -3.25
CA ILE A 183 -9.87 -9.98 -2.91
C ILE A 183 -10.60 -10.40 -4.19
N THR A 184 -10.87 -11.70 -4.30
CA THR A 184 -11.69 -12.22 -5.37
C THR A 184 -13.12 -11.77 -5.11
N ALA A 185 -13.67 -10.90 -5.95
CA ALA A 185 -15.11 -10.64 -6.00
C ALA A 185 -15.82 -11.85 -6.63
N GLY A 186 -15.76 -13.00 -5.96
CA GLY A 186 -16.34 -14.27 -6.37
C GLY A 186 -17.56 -14.60 -5.51
N GLY A 187 -18.66 -13.88 -5.75
CA GLY A 187 -19.96 -14.20 -5.19
C GLY A 187 -21.04 -13.48 -6.01
N PRO A 188 -22.22 -14.10 -6.24
CA PRO A 188 -23.25 -13.49 -7.06
C PRO A 188 -23.63 -12.14 -6.46
N VAL A 189 -23.49 -11.08 -7.26
CA VAL A 189 -24.07 -9.78 -6.96
C VAL A 189 -25.58 -9.95 -7.03
N LEU A 190 -26.21 -10.18 -5.88
CA LEU A 190 -27.66 -10.07 -5.74
C LEU A 190 -28.02 -8.59 -5.86
N ALA A 191 -28.21 -8.13 -7.10
CA ALA A 191 -28.87 -6.87 -7.36
C ALA A 191 -30.33 -6.99 -6.91
N ARG A 192 -30.71 -6.25 -5.87
CA ARG A 192 -32.12 -6.02 -5.55
C ARG A 192 -32.67 -5.01 -6.54
N ASP A 193 -33.53 -5.46 -7.44
CA ASP A 193 -34.45 -4.60 -8.18
C ASP A 193 -35.46 -3.99 -7.18
N PRO A 194 -35.52 -2.65 -7.01
CA PRO A 194 -36.46 -2.01 -6.10
C PRO A 194 -37.93 -2.13 -6.51
N ALA A 195 -38.24 -2.62 -7.71
CA ALA A 195 -39.61 -2.59 -8.25
C ALA A 195 -40.31 -3.97 -8.29
N ARG A 196 -39.60 -5.10 -8.13
CA ARG A 196 -40.22 -6.44 -8.18
C ARG A 196 -39.54 -7.40 -7.21
N GLY A 197 -40.27 -7.80 -6.16
CA GLY A 197 -39.80 -8.72 -5.13
C GLY A 197 -39.70 -10.19 -5.57
N THR A 198 -38.87 -10.51 -6.57
CA THR A 198 -38.56 -11.91 -6.93
C THR A 198 -37.10 -12.05 -7.38
N VAL A 199 -36.41 -13.04 -6.81
CA VAL A 199 -35.00 -13.37 -7.11
C VAL A 199 -34.96 -14.22 -8.39
N GLY A 200 -34.38 -13.69 -9.46
CA GLY A 200 -34.09 -14.42 -10.69
C GLY A 200 -32.58 -14.40 -10.96
N ALA A 201 -31.98 -15.57 -11.15
CA ALA A 201 -30.56 -15.71 -11.51
C ALA A 201 -30.35 -15.29 -12.97
N ILE A 202 -29.41 -14.40 -13.23
CA ILE A 202 -28.94 -14.08 -14.58
C ILE A 202 -27.51 -14.59 -14.70
N THR A 203 -27.35 -15.66 -15.47
CA THR A 203 -26.07 -16.18 -15.93
C THR A 203 -25.57 -15.29 -17.06
N THR A 204 -24.35 -14.76 -16.97
CA THR A 204 -23.66 -14.20 -18.14
C THR A 204 -22.38 -14.99 -18.38
N THR A 205 -22.37 -15.67 -19.51
CA THR A 205 -21.28 -16.45 -20.09
C THR A 205 -20.35 -15.51 -20.89
N ALA A 206 -19.08 -15.95 -20.97
CA ALA A 206 -17.95 -15.44 -21.78
C ALA A 206 -17.05 -14.41 -21.10
#